data_AF-A0A661MK53-F1
#
_entry.id   AF-A0A661MK53-F1
#
_cell.length_a   1.000
_cell.length_b   1.000
_cell.length_c   1.000
_cell.angle_alpha   90.00
_cell.angle_beta   90.00
_cell.angle_gamma   90.00
#
_symmetry.space_group_name_H-M   'P 1'
#
loop_
_entity.id
_entity.type
_entity.pdbx_description
1 polymer ?
#
loop_
_entity_poly.entity_id
_entity_poly.type
_entity_poly.pdbx_seq_one_letter_code
_entity_poly.pdbx_strand_id
1 'polypeptide(L)'
;MTSKASRILYKVRGISLKWKLLIPFLSLPFIGTVTLVYIGLTSQYRLIQHQERKEIQKVYEVFVSEIENTNRQMLAISTLIAQDEGVAGLLEKGDRHRLKEKMVPLFSNLKARFGVSLIHFHVPPGRSFLRLHAPERHGEMLAYRKSVIECL
;
A
#
# COMPACT_ATOMS: atom_id res chain seq x y z
N MET A 1 52.86 9.85 39.79
CA MET A 1 51.66 9.28 39.13
C MET A 1 51.85 7.80 38.70
N THR A 2 52.54 6.98 39.49
CA THR A 2 52.95 5.60 39.13
C THR A 2 52.34 4.55 40.07
N SER A 3 51.01 4.48 40.24
CA SER A 3 50.44 3.61 41.30
C SER A 3 49.35 2.61 40.90
N LYS A 4 48.85 2.62 39.65
CA LYS A 4 47.90 1.58 39.18
C LYS A 4 48.56 0.47 38.39
N ALA A 5 49.33 0.80 37.35
CA ALA A 5 49.97 -0.19 36.48
C ALA A 5 50.99 -1.07 37.23
N SER A 6 51.85 -0.47 38.04
CA SER A 6 52.84 -1.18 38.89
C SER A 6 52.16 -2.10 39.91
N ARG A 7 51.04 -1.66 40.49
CA ARG A 7 50.25 -2.41 41.47
C ARG A 7 49.54 -3.60 40.84
N ILE A 8 49.06 -3.47 39.60
CA ILE A 8 48.50 -4.57 38.80
C ILE A 8 49.59 -5.60 38.46
N LEU A 9 50.76 -5.15 38.00
CA LEU A 9 51.91 -6.01 37.70
C LEU A 9 52.36 -6.83 38.92
N TYR A 10 52.39 -6.24 40.11
CA TYR A 10 52.71 -6.97 41.35
C TYR A 10 51.64 -8.00 41.70
N LYS A 11 50.35 -7.64 41.58
CA LYS A 11 49.22 -8.55 41.79
C LYS A 11 49.23 -9.74 40.84
N VAL A 12 49.61 -9.51 39.58
CA VAL A 12 49.74 -10.54 38.54
C VAL A 12 50.91 -11.49 38.83
N ARG A 13 52.01 -10.99 39.41
CA ARG A 13 53.16 -11.84 39.78
C ARG A 13 52.82 -12.89 40.84
N GLY A 14 51.97 -12.57 41.81
CA GLY A 14 51.53 -13.48 42.89
C GLY A 14 50.49 -14.56 42.49
N ILE A 15 49.98 -14.53 41.27
CA ILE A 15 49.02 -15.52 40.75
C ILE A 15 49.76 -16.80 40.36
N SER A 16 49.22 -17.97 40.73
CA SER A 16 49.79 -19.28 40.37
C SER A 16 49.90 -19.44 38.84
N LEU A 17 50.93 -20.15 38.36
CA LEU A 17 51.22 -20.32 36.93
C LEU A 17 50.03 -20.85 36.11
N LYS A 18 49.19 -21.70 36.72
CA LYS A 18 47.96 -22.25 36.12
C LYS A 18 47.01 -21.15 35.62
N TRP A 19 46.78 -20.13 36.45
CA TRP A 19 45.87 -19.03 36.13
C TRP A 19 46.47 -18.02 35.15
N LYS A 20 47.81 -17.86 35.10
CA LYS A 20 48.49 -16.99 34.12
C LYS A 20 48.32 -17.48 32.68
N LEU A 21 48.19 -18.80 32.47
CA LEU A 21 47.99 -19.41 31.15
C LEU A 21 46.51 -19.61 30.82
N LEU A 22 45.68 -20.03 31.79
CA LEU A 22 44.26 -20.29 31.56
C LEU A 22 43.46 -19.03 31.18
N ILE A 23 43.74 -17.89 31.80
CA ILE A 23 42.99 -16.64 31.56
C ILE A 23 43.10 -16.20 30.09
N PRO A 24 44.29 -15.97 29.50
CA PRO A 24 44.39 -15.57 28.10
C PRO A 24 43.93 -16.66 27.12
N PHE A 25 44.14 -17.95 27.47
CA PHE A 25 43.72 -19.08 26.65
C PHE A 25 42.20 -19.17 26.52
N LEU A 26 41.45 -18.87 27.58
CA LEU A 26 39.98 -18.87 27.57
C LEU A 26 39.39 -17.53 27.10
N SER A 27 40.03 -16.40 27.44
CA SER A 27 39.49 -15.09 27.10
C SER A 27 39.55 -14.80 25.60
N LEU A 28 40.61 -15.20 24.91
CA LEU A 28 40.78 -14.95 23.49
C LEU A 28 39.66 -15.57 22.63
N PRO A 29 39.37 -16.90 22.70
CA PRO A 29 38.26 -17.49 21.95
C PRO A 29 36.92 -16.95 22.42
N PHE A 30 36.74 -16.69 23.72
CA PHE A 30 35.49 -16.10 24.23
C PHE A 30 35.21 -14.73 23.61
N ILE A 31 36.20 -13.83 23.57
CA ILE A 31 36.06 -12.51 22.93
C ILE A 31 35.81 -12.65 21.43
N GLY A 32 36.50 -13.59 20.77
CA GLY A 32 36.29 -13.89 19.36
C GLY A 32 34.85 -14.32 19.07
N THR A 33 34.34 -15.29 19.83
CA THR A 33 32.97 -15.79 19.68
C THR A 33 31.95 -14.70 19.98
N VAL A 34 32.10 -13.93 21.06
CA VAL A 34 31.20 -12.83 21.40
C VAL A 34 31.17 -11.77 20.29
N THR A 35 32.33 -11.41 19.75
CA THR A 35 32.43 -10.46 18.63
C THR A 35 31.73 -11.00 17.38
N LEU A 36 31.96 -12.27 17.04
CA LEU A 36 31.36 -12.88 15.85
C LEU A 36 29.84 -12.97 15.98
N VAL A 37 29.34 -13.38 17.14
CA VAL A 37 27.90 -13.43 17.45
C VAL A 37 27.29 -12.04 17.38
N TYR A 38 27.97 -11.04 17.96
CA TYR A 38 27.50 -9.64 17.91
C TYR A 38 27.37 -9.12 16.47
N ILE A 39 28.39 -9.36 15.63
CA ILE A 39 28.35 -8.99 14.21
C ILE A 39 27.24 -9.76 13.47
N GLY A 40 27.15 -11.07 13.70
CA GLY A 40 26.14 -11.94 13.09
C GLY A 40 24.72 -11.46 13.40
N LEU A 41 24.40 -11.24 14.67
CA LEU A 41 23.08 -10.76 15.11
C LEU A 41 22.76 -9.37 14.54
N THR A 42 23.72 -8.44 14.57
CA THR A 42 23.50 -7.10 14.03
C THR A 42 23.28 -7.13 12.51
N SER A 43 24.01 -7.99 11.80
CA SER A 43 23.84 -8.18 10.35
C SER A 43 22.48 -8.79 10.02
N GLN A 44 22.08 -9.84 10.74
CA GLN A 44 20.77 -10.46 10.58
C GLN A 44 19.63 -9.48 10.84
N TYR A 45 19.72 -8.70 11.91
CA TYR A 45 18.71 -7.68 12.23
C TYR A 45 18.56 -6.66 11.10
N ARG A 46 19.67 -6.15 10.55
CA ARG A 46 19.64 -5.22 9.41
C ARG A 46 19.06 -5.86 8.16
N LEU A 47 19.38 -7.12 7.88
CA LEU A 47 18.86 -7.84 6.73
C LEU A 47 17.36 -8.04 6.83
N ILE A 48 16.86 -8.46 8.00
CA ILE A 48 15.43 -8.62 8.29
C ILE A 48 14.72 -7.29 8.09
N GLN A 49 15.21 -6.21 8.70
CA GLN A 49 14.62 -4.87 8.55
C GLN A 49 14.58 -4.40 7.08
N HIS A 50 15.62 -4.71 6.29
CA HIS A 50 15.64 -4.38 4.88
C HIS A 50 14.65 -5.21 4.06
N GLN A 51 14.53 -6.50 4.38
CA GLN A 51 13.57 -7.41 3.73
C GLN A 51 12.13 -7.01 4.06
N GLU A 52 11.82 -6.68 5.31
CA GLU A 52 10.50 -6.18 5.73
C GLU A 52 10.11 -4.93 4.95
N ARG A 53 11.02 -3.95 4.84
CA ARG A 53 10.77 -2.72 4.06
C ARG A 53 10.54 -3.01 2.58
N LYS A 54 11.34 -3.91 2.00
CA LYS A 54 11.17 -4.33 0.60
C LYS A 54 9.85 -5.02 0.36
N GLU A 55 9.42 -5.88 1.27
CA GLU A 55 8.15 -6.60 1.15
C GLU A 55 6.96 -5.64 1.23
N ILE A 56 6.99 -4.69 2.17
CA ILE A 56 5.96 -3.64 2.27
C ILE A 56 5.91 -2.82 0.97
N GLN A 57 7.07 -2.41 0.45
CA GLN A 57 7.15 -1.66 -0.80
C GLN A 57 6.58 -2.44 -1.98
N LYS A 58 6.90 -3.73 -2.06
CA LYS A 58 6.39 -4.61 -3.12
C LYS A 58 4.87 -4.78 -3.04
N VAL A 59 4.33 -5.00 -1.84
CA VAL A 59 2.87 -5.09 -1.64
C VAL A 59 2.20 -3.78 -2.01
N TYR A 60 2.80 -2.64 -1.66
CA TYR A 60 2.31 -1.32 -2.07
C TYR A 60 2.30 -1.14 -3.59
N GLU A 61 3.37 -1.52 -4.29
CA GLU A 61 3.45 -1.45 -5.76
C GLU A 61 2.38 -2.31 -6.43
N VAL A 62 2.17 -3.55 -5.94
CA VAL A 62 1.09 -4.42 -6.42
C VAL A 62 -0.29 -3.78 -6.21
N PHE A 63 -0.52 -3.20 -5.04
CA PHE A 63 -1.78 -2.52 -4.72
C PHE A 63 -2.04 -1.32 -5.64
N VAL A 64 -1.04 -0.47 -5.87
CA VAL A 64 -1.15 0.67 -6.80
C VAL A 64 -1.39 0.18 -8.23
N SER A 65 -0.70 -0.87 -8.66
CA SER A 65 -0.88 -1.47 -9.98
C SER A 65 -2.31 -1.98 -10.19
N GLU A 66 -2.91 -2.59 -9.16
CA GLU A 66 -4.29 -3.08 -9.20
C GLU A 66 -5.29 -1.94 -9.29
N ILE A 67 -5.06 -0.83 -8.57
CA ILE A 67 -5.87 0.40 -8.70
C ILE A 67 -5.81 0.94 -10.13
N GLU A 68 -4.61 1.05 -10.70
CA GLU A 68 -4.47 1.55 -12.07
C GLU A 68 -5.13 0.62 -13.10
N ASN A 69 -5.03 -0.68 -12.91
CA ASN A 69 -5.68 -1.66 -13.77
C ASN A 69 -7.21 -1.54 -13.71
N THR A 70 -7.74 -1.43 -12.49
CA THR A 70 -9.17 -1.18 -12.26
C THR A 70 -9.61 0.13 -12.90
N ASN A 71 -8.82 1.21 -12.75
CA ASN A 71 -9.12 2.51 -13.38
C ASN A 71 -9.17 2.41 -14.91
N ARG A 72 -8.23 1.72 -15.56
CA ARG A 72 -8.25 1.52 -17.01
C ARG A 72 -9.48 0.74 -17.47
N GLN A 73 -9.88 -0.29 -16.74
CA GLN A 73 -11.09 -1.07 -17.04
C GLN A 73 -12.35 -0.23 -16.90
N MET A 74 -12.48 0.53 -15.81
CA MET A 74 -13.63 1.41 -15.57
C MET A 74 -13.70 2.55 -16.59
N LEU A 75 -12.55 3.10 -17.00
CA LEU A 75 -12.48 4.10 -18.06
C LEU A 75 -12.97 3.51 -19.38
N ALA A 76 -12.52 2.31 -19.76
CA ALA A 76 -12.98 1.65 -20.98
C ALA A 76 -14.50 1.41 -20.97
N ILE A 77 -15.06 0.90 -19.87
CA ILE A 77 -16.51 0.70 -19.72
C ILE A 77 -17.27 2.03 -19.80
N SER A 78 -16.77 3.06 -19.12
CA SER A 78 -17.42 4.39 -19.11
C SER A 78 -17.41 5.02 -20.50
N THR A 79 -16.31 4.88 -21.24
CA THR A 79 -16.20 5.34 -22.64
C THR A 79 -17.20 4.60 -23.54
N LEU A 80 -17.33 3.28 -23.41
CA LEU A 80 -18.29 2.50 -24.18
C LEU A 80 -19.75 2.92 -23.89
N ILE A 81 -20.08 3.18 -22.61
CA ILE A 81 -21.40 3.66 -22.23
C ILE A 81 -21.65 5.08 -22.77
N ALA A 82 -20.65 5.96 -22.72
CA ALA A 82 -20.76 7.32 -23.23
C ALA A 82 -20.92 7.38 -24.76
N GLN A 83 -20.38 6.40 -25.48
CA GLN A 83 -20.49 6.28 -26.94
C GLN A 83 -21.78 5.59 -27.41
N ASP A 84 -22.59 5.01 -26.51
CA ASP A 84 -23.89 4.45 -26.88
C ASP A 84 -24.87 5.59 -27.23
N GLU A 85 -25.24 5.71 -28.51
CA GLU A 85 -26.15 6.75 -29.01
C GLU A 85 -27.51 6.72 -28.32
N GLY A 86 -27.99 5.54 -27.91
CA GLY A 86 -29.21 5.40 -27.15
C GLY A 86 -29.08 5.98 -25.74
N VAL A 87 -27.93 5.84 -25.09
CA VAL A 87 -27.64 6.51 -23.82
C VAL A 87 -27.56 8.02 -24.00
N ALA A 88 -26.79 8.49 -24.98
CA ALA A 88 -26.64 9.91 -25.28
C ALA A 88 -27.98 10.58 -25.61
N GLY A 89 -28.78 9.97 -26.47
CA GLY A 89 -30.10 10.49 -26.86
C GLY A 89 -31.13 10.48 -25.71
N LEU A 90 -31.05 9.53 -24.77
CA LEU A 90 -31.89 9.53 -23.58
C LEU A 90 -31.46 10.61 -22.56
N LEU A 91 -30.16 10.86 -22.44
CA LEU A 91 -29.63 11.96 -21.63
C LEU A 91 -30.03 13.32 -22.20
N GLU A 92 -29.90 13.51 -23.52
CA GLU A 92 -30.29 14.75 -24.20
C GLU A 92 -31.79 15.06 -24.02
N LYS A 93 -32.63 14.03 -24.12
CA LYS A 93 -34.09 14.16 -23.89
C LYS A 93 -34.46 14.31 -22.41
N GLY A 94 -33.51 14.16 -21.50
CA GLY A 94 -33.77 14.17 -20.06
C GLY A 94 -34.64 12.99 -19.59
N ASP A 95 -34.72 11.90 -20.37
CA ASP A 95 -35.58 10.75 -20.06
C ASP A 95 -34.89 9.78 -19.09
N ARG A 96 -34.93 10.16 -17.81
CA ARG A 96 -34.32 9.39 -16.73
C ARG A 96 -34.93 7.99 -16.58
N HIS A 97 -36.23 7.83 -16.84
CA HIS A 97 -36.92 6.56 -16.67
C HIS A 97 -36.42 5.55 -17.70
N ARG A 98 -36.47 5.91 -18.98
CA ARG A 98 -35.97 5.03 -20.05
C ARG A 98 -34.48 4.79 -19.95
N LEU A 99 -33.70 5.78 -19.51
CA LEU A 99 -32.27 5.58 -19.26
C LEU A 99 -32.04 4.54 -18.15
N LYS A 100 -32.81 4.60 -17.06
CA LYS A 100 -32.75 3.59 -15.98
C LYS A 100 -33.09 2.20 -16.53
N GLU A 101 -34.19 2.07 -17.26
CA GLU A 101 -34.62 0.78 -17.83
C GLU A 101 -33.55 0.17 -18.75
N LYS A 102 -32.94 0.97 -19.63
CA LYS A 102 -31.87 0.51 -20.53
C LYS A 102 -30.62 0.08 -19.77
N MET A 103 -30.24 0.81 -18.71
CA MET A 103 -28.95 0.62 -18.05
C MET A 103 -28.96 -0.33 -16.84
N VAL A 104 -30.12 -0.59 -16.22
CA VAL A 104 -30.23 -1.51 -15.07
C VAL A 104 -29.78 -2.94 -15.39
N PRO A 105 -30.13 -3.55 -16.55
CA PRO A 105 -29.64 -4.88 -16.91
C PRO A 105 -28.11 -4.92 -17.03
N LEU A 106 -27.52 -3.92 -17.69
CA LEU A 106 -26.06 -3.81 -17.81
C LEU A 106 -25.40 -3.65 -16.44
N PHE A 107 -25.90 -2.74 -15.60
CA PHE A 107 -25.36 -2.51 -14.26
C PHE A 107 -25.46 -3.76 -13.39
N SER A 108 -26.57 -4.49 -13.46
CA SER A 108 -26.75 -5.74 -12.70
C SER A 108 -25.72 -6.80 -13.12
N ASN A 109 -25.45 -6.92 -14.42
CA ASN A 109 -24.44 -7.82 -14.96
C ASN A 109 -23.03 -7.41 -14.52
N LEU A 110 -22.70 -6.12 -14.66
CA LEU A 110 -21.41 -5.56 -14.28
C LEU A 110 -21.15 -5.68 -12.77
N LYS A 111 -22.17 -5.47 -11.94
CA LYS A 111 -22.09 -5.63 -10.50
C LYS A 111 -21.85 -7.10 -10.11
N ALA A 112 -22.61 -8.03 -10.69
CA ALA A 112 -22.53 -9.44 -10.34
C ALA A 112 -21.23 -10.11 -10.81
N ARG A 113 -20.71 -9.73 -11.98
CA ARG A 113 -19.56 -10.41 -12.61
C ARG A 113 -18.23 -9.69 -12.42
N PHE A 114 -18.25 -8.37 -12.28
CA PHE A 114 -17.04 -7.53 -12.29
C PHE A 114 -16.95 -6.61 -11.07
N GLY A 115 -17.87 -6.72 -10.10
CA GLY A 115 -17.82 -5.94 -8.87
C GLY A 115 -18.09 -4.44 -9.04
N VAL A 116 -18.61 -4.02 -10.21
CA VAL A 116 -18.90 -2.61 -10.47
C VAL A 116 -19.97 -2.13 -9.49
N SER A 117 -19.56 -1.22 -8.60
CA SER A 117 -20.39 -0.79 -7.48
C SER A 117 -21.22 0.45 -7.81
N LEU A 118 -20.74 1.28 -8.75
CA LEU A 118 -21.31 2.58 -9.03
C LEU A 118 -21.29 2.88 -10.53
N ILE A 119 -22.45 3.22 -11.06
CA ILE A 119 -22.61 3.92 -12.34
C ILE A 119 -23.47 5.15 -12.07
N HIS A 120 -22.98 6.31 -12.49
CA HIS A 120 -23.57 7.61 -12.20
C HIS A 120 -23.48 8.52 -13.42
N PHE A 121 -24.64 8.88 -13.94
CA PHE A 121 -24.79 9.86 -15.00
C PHE A 121 -24.93 11.28 -14.44
N HIS A 122 -24.21 12.20 -15.05
CA HIS A 122 -24.20 13.62 -14.69
C HIS A 122 -24.66 14.46 -15.88
N VAL A 123 -25.20 15.63 -15.59
CA VAL A 123 -25.50 16.67 -16.58
C VAL A 123 -24.88 18.00 -16.15
N PRO A 124 -24.51 18.89 -17.08
CA PRO A 124 -23.99 20.21 -16.73
C PRO A 124 -24.97 21.00 -15.81
N PRO A 125 -24.48 21.82 -14.86
CA PRO A 125 -23.08 22.06 -14.48
C PRO A 125 -22.60 21.13 -13.35
N GLY A 126 -22.73 19.81 -13.50
CA GLY A 126 -22.36 18.84 -12.46
C GLY A 126 -23.52 18.38 -11.59
N ARG A 127 -24.74 18.29 -12.14
CA ARG A 127 -25.91 17.76 -11.45
C ARG A 127 -25.99 16.24 -11.59
N SER A 128 -26.39 15.59 -10.50
CA SER A 128 -26.67 14.16 -10.44
C SER A 128 -27.94 13.82 -11.22
N PHE A 129 -27.82 13.24 -12.42
CA PHE A 129 -28.98 12.86 -13.23
C PHE A 129 -29.56 11.50 -12.83
N LEU A 130 -28.72 10.46 -12.82
CA LEU A 130 -29.14 9.09 -12.48
C LEU A 130 -28.01 8.32 -11.81
N ARG A 131 -28.30 7.72 -10.65
CA ARG A 131 -27.42 6.78 -9.94
C ARG A 131 -28.02 5.39 -10.02
N LEU A 132 -27.41 4.46 -10.75
CA LEU A 132 -27.99 3.11 -10.88
C LEU A 132 -27.98 2.33 -9.56
N HIS A 133 -27.03 2.62 -8.68
CA HIS A 133 -26.94 2.03 -7.34
C HIS A 133 -27.92 2.64 -6.32
N ALA A 134 -28.46 3.84 -6.60
CA ALA A 134 -29.41 4.53 -5.74
C ALA A 134 -30.34 5.43 -6.58
N PRO A 135 -31.25 4.86 -7.40
CA PRO A 135 -32.02 5.61 -8.40
C PRO A 135 -32.87 6.74 -7.82
N GLU A 136 -33.28 6.61 -6.56
CA GLU A 136 -34.06 7.60 -5.82
C GLU A 136 -33.24 8.88 -5.51
N ARG A 137 -31.90 8.79 -5.46
CA ARG A 137 -31.01 9.93 -5.15
C ARG A 137 -30.58 10.65 -6.43
N HIS A 138 -31.30 11.71 -6.76
CA HIS A 138 -31.11 12.51 -7.98
C HIS A 138 -31.21 14.02 -7.68
N GLY A 139 -30.76 14.86 -8.61
CA GLY A 139 -30.87 16.33 -8.53
C GLY A 139 -29.79 17.06 -7.71
N GLU A 140 -29.01 16.35 -6.89
CA GLU A 140 -27.90 16.91 -6.11
C GLU A 140 -26.88 17.62 -7.03
N MET A 141 -26.44 18.82 -6.63
CA MET A 141 -25.34 19.53 -7.26
C MET A 141 -24.00 18.97 -6.77
N LEU A 142 -23.19 18.46 -7.68
CA LEU A 142 -21.89 17.87 -7.41
C LEU A 142 -20.73 18.75 -7.89
N ALA A 143 -20.98 20.03 -8.12
CA ALA A 143 -19.96 21.00 -8.53
C ALA A 143 -18.80 21.17 -7.51
N TYR A 144 -18.92 20.62 -6.30
CA TYR A 144 -17.79 20.54 -5.36
C TYR A 144 -16.80 19.42 -5.69
N ARG A 145 -17.17 18.47 -6.57
CA ARG A 145 -16.34 17.33 -6.96
C ARG A 145 -15.58 17.64 -8.23
N LYS A 146 -14.27 17.89 -8.10
CA LYS A 146 -13.38 18.19 -9.24
C LYS A 146 -13.45 17.13 -10.35
N SER A 147 -13.45 15.85 -9.98
CA SER A 147 -13.54 14.74 -10.94
C SER A 147 -14.84 14.69 -11.76
N VAL A 148 -15.91 15.35 -11.31
CA VAL A 148 -17.16 15.46 -12.07
C VAL A 148 -17.12 16.66 -12.99
N ILE A 149 -16.55 17.79 -12.53
CA ILE A 149 -16.43 19.01 -13.35
C ILE A 149 -15.42 18.85 -14.47
N GLU A 150 -14.28 18.20 -14.24
CA GLU A 150 -13.21 18.06 -15.24
C GLU A 150 -13.63 17.26 -16.48
N CYS A 151 -14.73 16.51 -16.40
CA CYS A 151 -15.23 15.64 -17.47
C CYS A 151 -16.57 16.10 -18.10
N LEU A 152 -17.13 17.24 -17.67
CA LEU A 152 -18.39 17.80 -18.17
C LEU A 152 -18.15 19.05 -19.00
#